data_AF-A0A7C7LEJ0-F1
#
_entry.id   AF-A0A7C7LEJ0-F1
#
_cell.length_a   1.000
_cell.length_b   1.000
_cell.length_c   1.000
_cell.angle_alpha   90.00
_cell.angle_beta   90.00
_cell.angle_gamma   90.00
#
_symmetry.space_group_name_H-M   'P 1'
#
loop_
_entity.id
_entity.type
_entity.pdbx_description
1 polymer ?
#
loop_
_entity_poly.entity_id
_entity_poly.type
_entity_poly.pdbx_seq_one_letter_code
_entity_poly.pdbx_strand_id
1 'polypeptide(L)' 'IERGRIEEYMERCAQGRMKRKLLGAIEALDGGVGRVIIADGRVERPIQRALAGEGTVMKLGEHSTFKP' A
#
# COMPACT_ATOMS: atom_id res chain seq x y z
N ILE A 1 -2.87 -8.63 6.84
CA ILE A 1 -4.31 -8.30 6.99
C ILE A 1 -5.05 -9.23 6.05
N GLU A 2 -6.05 -9.97 6.53
CA GLU A 2 -6.90 -10.82 5.68
C GLU A 2 -7.64 -9.98 4.63
N ARG A 3 -7.77 -10.49 3.40
CA ARG A 3 -8.29 -9.74 2.24
C ARG A 3 -9.63 -9.04 2.52
N GLY A 4 -10.57 -9.73 3.15
CA GLY A 4 -11.89 -9.16 3.52
C GLY A 4 -11.82 -8.02 4.54
N ARG A 5 -10.77 -7.94 5.37
CA ARG A 5 -10.55 -6.81 6.27
C ARG A 5 -9.95 -5.60 5.58
N ILE A 6 -9.31 -5.75 4.41
CA ILE A 6 -8.71 -4.62 3.69
C ILE A 6 -9.81 -3.70 3.15
N GLU A 7 -10.88 -4.26 2.59
CA GLU A 7 -12.01 -3.49 2.05
C GLU A 7 -12.75 -2.70 3.14
N GLU A 8 -13.02 -3.33 4.29
CA GLU A 8 -13.65 -2.66 5.43
C GLU A 8 -12.75 -1.55 6.00
N TYR A 9 -11.44 -1.81 6.07
CA TYR A 9 -10.46 -0.81 6.52
C TYR A 9 -10.32 0.33 5.50
N MET A 10 -10.41 0.04 4.20
CA MET A 10 -10.38 1.02 3.11
C MET A 10 -11.58 1.95 3.16
N GLU A 11 -12.78 1.42 3.38
CA GLU A 11 -13.98 2.24 3.50
C GLU A 11 -13.95 3.15 4.73
N ARG A 12 -13.40 2.66 5.84
CA ARG A 12 -13.34 3.41 7.10
C ARG A 12 -12.20 4.42 7.16
N CYS A 13 -11.04 4.11 6.58
CA CYS A 13 -9.82 4.92 6.73
C CYS A 13 -9.44 5.73 5.48
N ALA A 14 -9.97 5.38 4.31
CA ALA A 14 -9.58 6.04 3.06
C ALA A 14 -10.79 6.62 2.32
N GLN A 15 -11.03 7.91 2.50
CA GLN A 15 -12.06 8.65 1.77
C GLN A 15 -11.46 9.49 0.63
N GLY A 16 -12.26 9.71 -0.43
CA GLY A 16 -11.91 10.62 -1.52
C GLY A 16 -10.68 10.20 -2.34
N ARG A 17 -9.74 11.14 -2.57
CA ARG A 17 -8.54 10.89 -3.42
C ARG A 17 -7.62 9.81 -2.84
N MET A 18 -7.67 9.54 -1.53
CA MET A 18 -6.82 8.52 -0.90
C MET A 18 -7.30 7.10 -1.23
N LYS A 19 -8.63 6.87 -1.29
CA LYS A 19 -9.21 5.57 -1.68
C LYS A 19 -8.67 5.11 -3.04
N ARG A 20 -8.63 6.02 -4.01
CA ARG A 20 -8.10 5.73 -5.36
C ARG A 20 -6.62 5.37 -5.37
N LYS A 21 -5.81 6.01 -4.52
CA LYS A 21 -4.38 5.67 -4.41
C LYS A 21 -4.18 4.26 -3.85
N LEU A 22 -5.00 3.89 -2.86
CA LEU A 22 -4.93 2.55 -2.27
C LEU A 22 -5.47 1.48 -3.23
N LEU A 23 -6.55 1.73 -3.96
CA LEU A 23 -7.06 0.80 -4.97
C LEU A 23 -5.99 0.48 -6.02
N GLY A 24 -5.36 1.50 -6.60
CA GLY A 24 -4.27 1.28 -7.56
C GLY A 24 -3.04 0.60 -6.94
N ALA A 25 -2.77 0.82 -5.65
CA ALA A 25 -1.71 0.11 -4.95
C ALA A 25 -2.04 -1.38 -4.76
N ILE A 26 -3.30 -1.71 -4.41
CA ILE A 26 -3.76 -3.10 -4.29
C ILE A 26 -3.69 -3.78 -5.65
N GLU A 27 -4.18 -3.16 -6.71
CA GLU A 27 -4.10 -3.68 -8.09
C GLU A 27 -2.64 -3.95 -8.51
N ALA A 28 -1.72 -3.05 -8.18
CA ALA A 28 -0.29 -3.25 -8.45
C ALA A 28 0.28 -4.45 -7.67
N LEU A 29 -0.05 -4.58 -6.38
CA LEU A 29 0.38 -5.70 -5.56
C LEU A 29 -0.20 -7.02 -6.09
N ASP A 30 -1.47 -7.05 -6.47
CA ASP A 30 -2.14 -8.20 -7.08
C ASP A 30 -1.53 -8.55 -8.45
N GLY A 31 -1.06 -7.54 -9.19
CA GLY A 31 -0.28 -7.69 -10.41
C GLY A 31 1.15 -8.22 -10.21
N GLY A 32 1.54 -8.55 -8.97
CA GLY A 32 2.83 -9.13 -8.64
C GLY A 32 3.91 -8.12 -8.24
N VAL A 33 3.57 -6.84 -8.06
CA VAL A 33 4.51 -5.86 -7.52
C VAL A 33 4.80 -6.18 -6.06
N GLY A 34 6.08 -6.36 -5.70
CA GLY A 34 6.45 -6.74 -4.33
C GLY A 34 6.27 -5.63 -3.29
N ARG A 35 6.30 -4.36 -3.71
CA ARG A 35 6.19 -3.19 -2.82
C ARG A 35 5.64 -1.96 -3.53
N VAL A 36 4.68 -1.29 -2.92
CA VAL A 36 4.14 0.01 -3.35
C VAL A 36 4.39 1.06 -2.26
N ILE A 37 4.79 2.27 -2.66
CA ILE A 37 4.99 3.41 -1.75
C ILE A 37 4.20 4.61 -2.26
N ILE A 38 3.34 5.17 -1.41
CA ILE A 38 2.66 6.44 -1.69
C ILE A 38 3.49 7.57 -1.06
N ALA A 39 4.20 8.31 -1.91
CA ALA A 39 5.00 9.47 -1.53
C ALA A 39 4.16 10.75 -1.39
N ASP A 40 4.60 11.69 -0.55
CA ASP A 40 4.10 13.08 -0.57
C ASP A 40 4.84 13.87 -1.66
N GLY A 41 4.13 14.28 -2.71
CA GLY A 41 4.74 15.04 -3.82
C GLY A 41 5.03 16.50 -3.49
N ARG A 42 4.62 17.00 -2.32
CA ARG A 42 4.78 18.42 -1.94
C ARG A 42 6.12 18.71 -1.27
N VAL A 43 6.83 17.67 -0.82
CA VAL A 43 8.13 17.82 -0.16
C VAL A 43 9.26 17.83 -1.18
N GLU A 44 10.41 18.39 -0.79
CA GLU A 44 11.61 18.28 -1.61
C GLU A 44 12.06 16.82 -1.75
N ARG A 45 12.57 16.49 -2.94
CA ARG A 45 13.16 15.16 -3.23
C ARG A 45 12.21 13.99 -2.90
N PRO A 46 10.93 14.02 -3.33
CA PRO A 46 9.88 13.13 -2.81
C PRO A 46 10.14 11.65 -3.09
N ILE A 47 10.77 11.33 -4.23
CA ILE A 47 11.12 9.95 -4.60
C ILE A 47 12.22 9.40 -3.68
N GLN A 48 13.27 10.18 -3.43
CA GLN A 48 14.39 9.74 -2.59
C GLN A 48 13.94 9.54 -1.14
N ARG A 49 13.08 10.43 -0.63
CA ARG A 49 12.46 10.30 0.69
C ARG A 49 11.57 9.06 0.78
N ALA A 50 10.76 8.81 -0.24
CA ALA A 50 9.94 7.60 -0.31
C ALA A 50 10.77 6.31 -0.29
N LEU A 51 11.87 6.28 -1.06
CA LEU A 51 12.79 5.15 -1.06
C LEU A 51 13.56 5.01 0.27
N ALA A 52 13.78 6.11 0.99
CA ALA A 52 14.35 6.12 2.33
C ALA A 52 13.37 5.67 3.43
N GLY A 53 12.10 5.40 3.08
CA GLY A 53 11.09 4.89 4.00
C GLY A 53 10.03 5.89 4.43
N GLU A 54 10.03 7.11 3.88
CA GLU A 54 8.99 8.10 4.17
C GLU A 54 7.72 7.87 3.35
N GLY A 55 6.55 8.22 3.90
CA GLY A 55 5.25 8.02 3.27
C GLY A 55 4.59 6.69 3.65
N THR A 56 3.58 6.27 2.88
CA THR A 56 2.82 5.05 3.17
C THR A 56 3.40 3.88 2.37
N VAL A 57 3.95 2.89 3.08
CA VAL A 57 4.56 1.70 2.47
C VAL A 57 3.61 0.50 2.58
N MET A 58 3.36 -0.15 1.45
CA MET A 58 2.59 -1.39 1.35
C MET A 58 3.46 -2.47 0.72
N LYS A 59 3.47 -3.65 1.32
CA LYS A 59 4.22 -4.82 0.85
C LYS A 59 3.27 -6.02 0.86
N LEU A 60 3.46 -6.94 -0.09
CA LEU A 60 2.87 -8.27 0.06
C LEU A 60 3.50 -8.91 1.29
N GLY A 61 2.69 -9.20 2.29
CA GLY A 61 3.13 -10.01 3.41
C GLY A 61 3.37 -11.42 2.91
N GLU A 62 4.57 -11.96 3.13
CA GLU A 62 4.83 -13.38 2.97
C GLU A 62 3.92 -14.16 3.94
N HIS A 63 2.80 -14.66 3.42
CA HIS A 63 2.08 -15.76 4.05
C HIS A 63 3.01 -16.98 3.93
N SER A 64 3.89 -17.18 4.91
CA SER A 64 4.37 -18.52 5.19
C SER A 64 3.13 -19.32 5.62
N THR A 65 2.53 -20.05 4.68
CA THR A 65 1.66 -21.15 5.02
C THR A 65 2.54 -22.15 5.78
N PHE A 66 2.53 -22.03 7.11
CA PHE A 66 2.91 -23.12 7.99
C PHE A 66 2.00 -24.30 7.65
N LYS A 67 2.57 -25.29 6.94
CA LYS A 67 1.96 -26.60 6.73
C LYS A 67 2.29 -27.43 7.98
N PRO A 68 1.31 -28.17 8.56
CA PRO A 68 1.49 -28.91 9.81
C PRO A 68 2.59 -29.96 9.74
#